data_AF-A0A813KJH0-F1
#
_entry.id   AF-A0A813KJH0-F1
#
_cell.length_a   1.000
_cell.length_b   1.000
_cell.length_c   1.000
_cell.angle_alpha   90.00
_cell.angle_beta   90.00
_cell.angle_gamma   90.00
#
_symmetry.space_group_name_H-M   'P 1'
#
loop_
_entity.id
_entity.type
_entity.pdbx_description
1 polymer ?
#
loop_
_entity_poly.entity_id
_entity_poly.type
_entity_poly.pdbx_seq_one_letter_code
_entity_poly.pdbx_strand_id
1 'polypeptide(L)'
;MLIFVAFPLWLDIIANSTCVLFLSGAVHMPNAVLGNALGRQRNRAALLGSSNSVLDRRWHAKVSELAERGFTLESLLRFYKRLGTDYMLHYKSDVHRTSDVVRQAIIPLSRPRGAAYAMTMMNGACSLPAAIVTHNWGNLFRDLVAGICADALGLSGYALVSELLDRDIVALESMLASSGKLQKTYWVCAFCIAQHSCICQTISAGDLDPVDGTEHPTCDCGRPKCFNDTPEADAPLLCLGLLSYFLSCQLLSHDSVKDNKDVVVNLQLQLFLCL
;
A
#
# COMPACT_ATOMS: atom_id res chain seq x y z
N MET A 1 25.47 27.61 -19.50
CA MET A 1 24.50 28.01 -18.47
C MET A 1 23.75 26.77 -17.98
N LEU A 2 24.44 25.88 -17.27
CA LEU A 2 23.98 24.53 -16.87
C LEU A 2 24.48 24.19 -15.45
N ILE A 3 24.19 25.05 -14.49
CA ILE A 3 24.53 24.81 -13.08
C ILE A 3 23.40 25.44 -12.28
N PHE A 4 22.26 24.77 -12.07
CA PHE A 4 21.31 25.13 -10.99
C PHE A 4 20.18 24.10 -10.72
N VAL A 5 20.26 22.85 -11.21
CA VAL A 5 19.19 21.84 -10.96
C VAL A 5 19.66 20.61 -10.16
N ALA A 6 20.95 20.49 -9.82
CA ALA A 6 21.49 19.32 -9.13
C ALA A 6 21.55 19.44 -7.59
N PHE A 7 21.22 20.61 -7.03
CA PHE A 7 21.38 20.88 -5.60
C PHE A 7 20.34 20.19 -4.67
N PRO A 8 19.07 19.96 -5.06
CA PRO A 8 18.09 19.35 -4.14
C PRO A 8 18.30 17.84 -3.93
N LEU A 9 18.76 17.11 -4.96
CA LEU A 9 18.79 15.64 -4.94
C LEU A 9 19.86 15.06 -4.00
N TRP A 10 20.96 15.78 -3.80
CA TRP A 10 22.06 15.33 -2.94
C TRP A 10 21.78 15.51 -1.45
N LEU A 11 20.97 16.51 -1.07
CA LEU A 11 20.59 16.72 0.32
C LEU A 11 19.70 15.60 0.84
N ASP A 12 18.80 15.07 0.01
CA ASP A 12 17.94 13.94 0.36
C ASP A 12 18.73 12.63 0.50
N ILE A 13 19.74 12.40 -0.34
CA ILE A 13 20.60 11.22 -0.25
C ILE A 13 21.42 11.25 1.04
N ILE A 14 21.98 12.41 1.38
CA ILE A 14 22.78 12.58 2.59
C ILE A 14 21.90 12.42 3.83
N ALA A 15 20.74 13.10 3.89
CA ALA A 15 19.81 13.02 5.02
C ALA A 15 19.28 11.60 5.27
N ASN A 16 18.96 10.87 4.20
CA ASN A 16 18.53 9.47 4.29
C ASN A 16 19.68 8.56 4.77
N SER A 17 20.92 8.82 4.34
CA SER A 17 22.09 8.04 4.73
C SER A 17 22.48 8.25 6.21
N THR A 18 22.40 9.48 6.72
CA THR A 18 22.65 9.75 8.15
C THR A 18 21.55 9.16 9.03
N CYS A 19 20.27 9.20 8.61
CA CYS A 19 19.18 8.55 9.36
C CYS A 19 19.37 7.03 9.47
N VAL A 20 19.86 6.37 8.41
CA VAL A 20 20.18 4.93 8.44
C VAL A 20 21.24 4.61 9.49
N LEU A 21 22.29 5.44 9.63
CA LEU A 21 23.36 5.19 10.60
C LEU A 21 22.95 5.42 12.05
N PHE A 22 22.06 6.38 12.33
CA PHE A 22 21.56 6.63 13.68
C PHE A 22 20.44 5.66 14.11
N LEU A 23 19.57 5.23 13.20
CA LEU A 23 18.44 4.35 13.51
C LEU A 23 18.80 2.85 13.47
N SER A 24 19.90 2.48 12.81
CA SER A 24 20.38 1.08 12.79
C SER A 24 21.09 0.64 14.07
N GLY A 25 21.28 1.54 15.04
CA GLY A 25 21.98 1.22 16.29
C GLY A 25 23.44 0.81 16.08
N ALA A 26 24.05 1.15 14.94
CA ALA A 26 25.43 0.80 14.60
C ALA A 26 26.47 1.53 15.47
N VAL A 27 26.04 2.51 16.29
CA VAL A 27 26.90 3.20 17.24
C VAL A 27 26.41 2.90 18.66
N HIS A 28 27.22 2.11 19.37
CA HIS A 28 27.10 1.66 20.77
C HIS A 28 26.22 0.44 21.09
N MET A 29 26.90 -0.70 21.35
CA MET A 29 26.89 -1.40 22.65
C MET A 29 27.71 -2.72 22.57
N PRO A 30 28.70 -2.96 23.46
CA PRO A 30 29.12 -4.31 23.78
C PRO A 30 28.33 -4.86 24.99
N ASN A 31 27.89 -6.11 24.87
CA ASN A 31 27.51 -7.07 25.93
C ASN A 31 26.24 -6.80 26.78
N ALA A 32 25.07 -7.30 26.33
CA ALA A 32 23.95 -7.69 27.22
C ALA A 32 22.92 -8.61 26.51
N VAL A 33 23.29 -9.85 26.19
CA VAL A 33 22.40 -10.77 25.42
C VAL A 33 21.56 -11.73 26.28
N LEU A 34 21.83 -11.92 27.58
CA LEU A 34 21.10 -12.96 28.34
C LEU A 34 19.95 -12.43 29.23
N GLY A 35 19.97 -11.17 29.67
CA GLY A 35 18.93 -10.60 30.56
C GLY A 35 17.62 -10.19 29.86
N ASN A 36 17.65 -10.02 28.54
CA ASN A 36 16.55 -9.40 27.79
C ASN A 36 15.45 -10.38 27.34
N ALA A 37 15.72 -11.70 27.34
CA ALA A 37 14.74 -12.70 26.89
C ALA A 37 13.60 -12.89 27.92
N LEU A 38 13.92 -12.95 29.22
CA LEU A 38 12.94 -13.12 30.30
C LEU A 38 12.13 -11.85 30.57
N GLY A 39 12.74 -10.67 30.41
CA GLY A 39 12.06 -9.37 30.53
C GLY A 39 11.01 -9.16 29.43
N ARG A 40 11.31 -9.57 28.19
CA ARG A 40 10.35 -9.53 27.08
C ARG A 40 9.17 -10.49 27.31
N GLN A 41 9.38 -11.63 27.95
CA GLN A 41 8.33 -12.61 28.22
C GLN A 41 7.36 -12.15 29.33
N ARG A 42 7.86 -11.50 30.40
CA ARG A 42 7.01 -10.86 31.43
C ARG A 42 6.21 -9.67 30.90
N ASN A 43 6.81 -8.85 30.04
CA ASN A 43 6.10 -7.75 29.38
C ASN A 43 5.00 -8.28 28.43
N ARG A 44 5.23 -9.43 27.79
CA ARG A 44 4.22 -10.10 26.94
C ARG A 44 2.99 -10.57 27.72
N ALA A 45 3.18 -11.18 28.89
CA ALA A 45 2.08 -11.60 29.75
C ALA A 45 1.30 -10.41 30.35
N ALA A 46 1.99 -9.29 30.63
CA ALA A 46 1.36 -8.06 31.08
C ALA A 46 0.59 -7.33 29.97
N LEU A 47 1.07 -7.36 28.72
CA LEU A 47 0.37 -6.81 27.54
C LEU A 47 -0.85 -7.64 27.11
N LEU A 48 -0.78 -8.97 27.27
CA LEU A 48 -1.90 -9.88 26.98
C LEU A 48 -2.92 -9.96 28.14
N GLY A 49 -2.54 -9.53 29.34
CA GLY A 49 -3.32 -9.70 30.57
C GLY A 49 -4.35 -8.61 30.86
N SER A 50 -4.44 -7.53 30.08
CA SER A 50 -5.41 -6.46 30.37
C SER A 50 -5.75 -5.58 29.17
N SER A 51 -6.72 -6.00 28.35
CA SER A 51 -7.67 -5.06 27.71
C SER A 51 -8.88 -5.81 27.14
N ASN A 52 -9.81 -6.23 28.00
CA ASN A 52 -11.15 -6.68 27.56
C ASN A 52 -12.09 -5.50 27.24
N SER A 53 -11.53 -4.33 26.92
CA SER A 53 -12.30 -3.12 26.69
C SER A 53 -13.10 -3.22 25.38
N VAL A 54 -14.25 -2.55 25.33
CA VAL A 54 -15.08 -2.48 24.12
C VAL A 54 -14.29 -1.89 22.93
N LEU A 55 -13.34 -0.98 23.22
CA LEU A 55 -12.45 -0.37 22.24
C LEU A 55 -11.53 -1.42 21.58
N ASP A 56 -10.96 -2.33 22.36
CA ASP A 56 -10.11 -3.40 21.84
C ASP A 56 -10.87 -4.32 20.88
N ARG A 57 -12.13 -4.66 21.19
CA ARG A 57 -12.98 -5.46 20.29
C ARG A 57 -13.33 -4.74 19.00
N ARG A 58 -13.68 -3.45 19.06
CA ARG A 58 -14.00 -2.64 17.86
C ARG A 58 -12.79 -2.47 16.96
N TRP A 59 -11.62 -2.24 17.57
CA TRP A 59 -10.35 -2.19 16.88
C TRP A 59 -10.08 -3.49 16.12
N HIS A 60 -10.11 -4.64 16.80
CA HIS A 60 -9.87 -5.93 16.17
C HIS A 60 -10.85 -6.21 15.04
N ALA A 61 -12.14 -5.92 15.23
CA ALA A 61 -13.16 -6.09 14.20
C ALA A 61 -12.86 -5.22 12.96
N LYS A 62 -12.46 -3.95 13.14
CA LYS A 62 -12.09 -3.06 12.02
C LYS A 62 -10.85 -3.55 11.30
N VAL A 63 -9.85 -4.01 12.04
CA VAL A 63 -8.62 -4.50 11.46
C VAL A 63 -8.85 -5.79 10.66
N SER A 64 -9.62 -6.74 11.18
CA SER A 64 -10.05 -7.93 10.42
C SER A 64 -10.82 -7.55 9.17
N GLU A 65 -11.79 -6.64 9.28
CA GLU A 65 -12.54 -6.12 8.13
C GLU A 65 -11.63 -5.50 7.06
N LEU A 66 -10.59 -4.77 7.45
CA LEU A 66 -9.64 -4.18 6.51
C LEU A 66 -8.69 -5.21 5.90
N ALA A 67 -8.28 -6.22 6.67
CA ALA A 67 -7.39 -7.29 6.23
C ALA A 67 -8.04 -8.18 5.16
N GLU A 68 -9.36 -8.30 5.19
CA GLU A 68 -10.17 -9.08 4.25
C GLU A 68 -10.41 -8.39 2.89
N ARG A 69 -9.86 -7.19 2.69
CA ARG A 69 -10.07 -6.38 1.48
C ARG A 69 -8.94 -6.48 0.46
N GLY A 70 -8.34 -7.66 0.29
CA GLY A 70 -7.41 -7.90 -0.80
C GLY A 70 -8.11 -7.95 -2.16
N PHE A 71 -7.32 -8.00 -3.22
CA PHE A 71 -7.80 -8.21 -4.59
C PHE A 71 -6.85 -9.13 -5.35
N THR A 72 -7.34 -9.84 -6.37
CA THR A 72 -6.52 -10.71 -7.21
C THR A 72 -5.68 -9.91 -8.20
N LEU A 73 -4.51 -10.43 -8.57
CA LEU A 73 -3.68 -9.86 -9.63
C LEU A 73 -4.44 -9.72 -10.96
N GLU A 74 -5.28 -10.70 -11.29
CA GLU A 74 -6.18 -10.64 -12.44
C GLU A 74 -7.06 -9.38 -12.42
N SER A 75 -7.69 -9.09 -11.28
CA SER A 75 -8.55 -7.92 -11.12
C SER A 75 -7.76 -6.61 -11.26
N LEU A 76 -6.51 -6.57 -10.77
CA LEU A 76 -5.62 -5.41 -10.94
C LEU A 76 -5.28 -5.18 -12.42
N LEU A 77 -4.92 -6.23 -13.16
CA LEU A 77 -4.62 -6.12 -14.59
C LEU A 77 -5.85 -5.72 -15.40
N ARG A 78 -7.02 -6.25 -15.05
CA ARG A 78 -8.30 -5.83 -15.64
C ARG A 78 -8.58 -4.36 -15.39
N PHE A 79 -8.26 -3.85 -14.20
CA PHE A 79 -8.33 -2.42 -13.91
C PHE A 79 -7.31 -1.62 -14.73
N TYR A 80 -6.06 -2.06 -14.79
CA TYR A 80 -5.00 -1.35 -15.50
C TYR A 80 -5.28 -1.22 -17.00
N LYS A 81 -5.71 -2.32 -17.65
CA LYS A 81 -6.04 -2.36 -19.09
C LYS A 81 -7.11 -1.37 -19.53
N ARG A 82 -7.96 -0.92 -18.60
CA ARG A 82 -9.10 -0.04 -18.87
C ARG A 82 -8.78 1.44 -18.61
N LEU A 83 -7.60 1.75 -18.07
CA LEU A 83 -7.09 3.12 -18.01
C LEU A 83 -6.81 3.63 -19.43
N GLY A 84 -7.18 4.87 -19.72
CA GLY A 84 -7.01 5.47 -21.05
C GLY A 84 -8.05 5.03 -22.08
N THR A 85 -8.99 4.15 -21.71
CA THR A 85 -10.03 3.63 -22.61
C THR A 85 -11.43 3.80 -22.03
N ASP A 86 -11.68 3.26 -20.84
CA ASP A 86 -13.00 3.30 -20.21
C ASP A 86 -13.11 4.40 -19.14
N TYR A 87 -11.99 4.73 -18.51
CA TYR A 87 -11.89 5.76 -17.49
C TYR A 87 -10.50 6.38 -17.50
N MET A 88 -10.41 7.62 -17.02
CA MET A 88 -9.19 8.44 -17.10
C MET A 88 -8.63 8.42 -18.54
N LEU A 89 -9.43 8.92 -19.49
CA LEU A 89 -9.24 8.73 -20.94
C LEU A 89 -7.89 9.26 -21.45
N HIS A 90 -7.33 10.25 -20.78
CA HIS A 90 -6.03 10.85 -21.08
C HIS A 90 -4.87 10.21 -20.31
N TYR A 91 -5.08 9.03 -19.71
CA TYR A 91 -4.04 8.32 -18.95
C TYR A 91 -2.79 8.08 -19.79
N LYS A 92 -1.66 8.52 -19.24
CA LYS A 92 -0.28 8.25 -19.70
C LYS A 92 0.51 7.58 -18.57
N SER A 93 1.03 6.39 -18.84
CA SER A 93 1.70 5.54 -17.85
C SER A 93 3.09 6.03 -17.42
N ASP A 94 3.72 6.87 -18.25
CA ASP A 94 5.03 7.48 -18.02
C ASP A 94 4.97 8.80 -17.23
N VAL A 95 3.77 9.34 -17.03
CA VAL A 95 3.56 10.62 -16.34
C VAL A 95 2.67 10.48 -15.10
N HIS A 96 1.59 9.70 -15.16
CA HIS A 96 0.64 9.64 -14.05
C HIS A 96 1.14 8.86 -12.86
N ARG A 97 1.01 9.51 -11.72
CA ARG A 97 1.34 9.01 -10.40
C ARG A 97 0.19 8.22 -9.81
N THR A 98 0.48 7.54 -8.71
CA THR A 98 -0.55 6.79 -7.96
C THR A 98 -1.62 7.72 -7.39
N SER A 99 -1.25 8.95 -7.00
CA SER A 99 -2.20 10.01 -6.61
C SER A 99 -3.24 10.26 -7.70
N ASP A 100 -2.77 10.48 -8.93
CA ASP A 100 -3.61 10.91 -10.04
C ASP A 100 -4.61 9.80 -10.39
N VAL A 101 -4.15 8.56 -10.45
CA VAL A 101 -5.01 7.39 -10.70
C VAL A 101 -6.02 7.18 -9.57
N VAL A 102 -5.63 7.42 -8.31
CA VAL A 102 -6.59 7.31 -7.21
C VAL A 102 -7.69 8.36 -7.32
N ARG A 103 -7.32 9.61 -7.62
CA ARG A 103 -8.22 10.73 -7.76
C ARG A 103 -9.16 10.59 -8.94
N GLN A 104 -8.64 10.18 -10.09
CA GLN A 104 -9.36 10.23 -11.36
C GLN A 104 -10.02 8.91 -11.75
N ALA A 105 -9.59 7.78 -11.20
CA ALA A 105 -10.19 6.47 -11.49
C ALA A 105 -10.76 5.80 -10.23
N ILE A 106 -9.95 5.57 -9.20
CA ILE A 106 -10.34 4.71 -8.07
C ILE A 106 -11.47 5.33 -7.24
N ILE A 107 -11.37 6.62 -6.89
CA ILE A 107 -12.43 7.33 -6.16
C ILE A 107 -13.74 7.37 -6.97
N PRO A 108 -13.76 7.80 -8.25
CA PRO A 108 -14.97 7.79 -9.06
C PRO A 108 -15.59 6.39 -9.22
N LEU A 109 -14.79 5.36 -9.50
CA LEU A 109 -15.28 4.00 -9.73
C LEU A 109 -15.80 3.32 -8.45
N SER A 110 -15.32 3.74 -7.28
CA SER A 110 -15.82 3.26 -5.98
C SER A 110 -16.98 4.08 -5.42
N ARG A 111 -17.30 5.26 -6.01
CA ARG A 111 -18.35 6.17 -5.53
C ARG A 111 -19.72 5.52 -5.38
N PRO A 112 -20.22 4.67 -6.31
CA PRO A 112 -21.55 4.06 -6.16
C PRO A 112 -21.71 3.24 -4.88
N ARG A 113 -20.63 2.61 -4.39
CA ARG A 113 -20.63 1.88 -3.11
C ARG A 113 -20.18 2.75 -1.94
N GLY A 114 -19.40 3.81 -2.22
CA GLY A 114 -18.73 4.63 -1.21
C GLY A 114 -17.82 3.80 -0.29
N ALA A 115 -17.22 2.74 -0.83
CA ALA A 115 -16.41 1.77 -0.11
C ALA A 115 -14.99 1.70 -0.70
N ALA A 116 -14.16 0.79 -0.19
CA ALA A 116 -12.85 0.49 -0.80
C ALA A 116 -13.04 -0.06 -2.21
N TYR A 117 -12.20 0.34 -3.16
CA TYR A 117 -12.34 -0.10 -4.55
C TYR A 117 -12.05 -1.61 -4.73
N ALA A 118 -11.21 -2.19 -3.87
CA ALA A 118 -11.01 -3.65 -3.80
C ALA A 118 -12.34 -4.41 -3.63
N MET A 119 -13.31 -3.85 -2.88
CA MET A 119 -14.64 -4.47 -2.76
C MET A 119 -15.41 -4.44 -4.08
N THR A 120 -15.21 -3.44 -4.93
CA THR A 120 -15.78 -3.43 -6.28
C THR A 120 -15.10 -4.47 -7.16
N MET A 121 -13.76 -4.53 -7.12
CA MET A 121 -12.95 -5.50 -7.88
C MET A 121 -13.34 -6.95 -7.56
N MET A 122 -13.59 -7.25 -6.29
CA MET A 122 -13.93 -8.60 -5.81
C MET A 122 -15.44 -8.84 -5.65
N ASN A 123 -16.29 -7.95 -6.19
CA ASN A 123 -17.74 -8.02 -6.05
C ASN A 123 -18.25 -8.21 -4.60
N GLY A 124 -17.57 -7.59 -3.64
CA GLY A 124 -17.89 -7.67 -2.21
C GLY A 124 -17.44 -8.96 -1.51
N ALA A 125 -16.79 -9.89 -2.23
CA ALA A 125 -16.23 -11.09 -1.63
C ALA A 125 -15.07 -10.74 -0.69
N CYS A 126 -15.00 -11.45 0.43
CA CYS A 126 -13.84 -11.47 1.31
C CYS A 126 -12.64 -12.08 0.56
N SER A 127 -11.50 -11.39 0.57
CA SER A 127 -10.29 -11.82 -0.11
C SER A 127 -9.08 -11.52 0.77
N LEU A 128 -8.58 -12.54 1.46
CA LEU A 128 -7.36 -12.42 2.25
C LEU A 128 -6.15 -12.28 1.30
N PRO A 129 -5.32 -11.24 1.47
CA PRO A 129 -4.14 -11.02 0.64
C PRO A 129 -3.00 -11.97 1.03
N ALA A 130 -2.30 -12.49 0.03
CA ALA A 130 -1.04 -13.22 0.21
C ALA A 130 0.14 -12.29 0.46
N ALA A 131 0.06 -11.02 0.02
CA ALA A 131 1.09 -10.01 0.21
C ALA A 131 0.50 -8.61 0.44
N ILE A 132 1.18 -7.80 1.24
CA ILE A 132 0.94 -6.36 1.39
C ILE A 132 1.98 -5.63 0.56
N VAL A 133 1.54 -4.60 -0.15
CA VAL A 133 2.40 -3.74 -0.97
C VAL A 133 2.38 -2.34 -0.39
N THR A 134 3.56 -1.82 -0.07
CA THR A 134 3.75 -0.42 0.27
C THR A 134 3.99 0.39 -1.01
N HIS A 135 3.55 1.65 -1.02
CA HIS A 135 3.77 2.53 -2.16
C HIS A 135 3.96 3.97 -1.70
N ASN A 136 4.49 4.79 -2.61
CA ASN A 136 4.50 6.25 -2.49
C ASN A 136 3.47 6.82 -3.48
N TRP A 137 2.66 7.77 -3.04
CA TRP A 137 1.70 8.49 -3.87
C TRP A 137 2.36 9.17 -5.08
N GLY A 138 3.59 9.67 -4.91
CA GLY A 138 4.36 10.35 -5.95
C GLY A 138 5.00 9.45 -7.00
N ASN A 139 4.97 8.12 -6.83
CA ASN A 139 5.52 7.18 -7.82
C ASN A 139 4.54 6.96 -8.96
N LEU A 140 5.07 6.67 -10.15
CA LEU A 140 4.28 6.28 -11.32
C LEU A 140 3.39 5.08 -10.99
N PHE A 141 2.12 5.16 -11.39
CA PHE A 141 1.18 4.08 -11.11
C PHE A 141 1.54 2.80 -11.86
N ARG A 142 2.07 2.91 -13.09
CA ARG A 142 2.64 1.77 -13.85
C ARG A 142 3.65 0.99 -13.03
N ASP A 143 4.57 1.67 -12.36
CA ASP A 143 5.68 1.01 -11.66
C ASP A 143 5.19 0.30 -10.39
N LEU A 144 4.12 0.79 -9.75
CA LEU A 144 3.41 0.05 -8.70
C LEU A 144 2.84 -1.27 -9.23
N VAL A 145 2.11 -1.24 -10.36
CA VAL A 145 1.54 -2.46 -10.96
C VAL A 145 2.64 -3.40 -11.45
N ALA A 146 3.72 -2.87 -12.02
CA ALA A 146 4.88 -3.63 -12.45
C ALA A 146 5.57 -4.33 -11.29
N GLY A 147 5.74 -3.66 -10.15
CA GLY A 147 6.31 -4.24 -8.93
C GLY A 147 5.48 -5.43 -8.42
N ILE A 148 4.15 -5.32 -8.43
CA ILE A 148 3.24 -6.39 -8.03
C ILE A 148 3.35 -7.60 -8.97
N CYS A 149 3.36 -7.36 -10.29
CA CYS A 149 3.50 -8.40 -11.29
C CYS A 149 4.88 -9.07 -11.22
N ALA A 150 5.95 -8.30 -10.98
CA ALA A 150 7.30 -8.81 -10.79
C ALA A 150 7.40 -9.71 -9.55
N ASP A 151 6.82 -9.30 -8.42
CA ASP A 151 6.69 -10.15 -7.22
C ASP A 151 5.94 -11.45 -7.51
N ALA A 152 4.83 -11.38 -8.27
CA ALA A 152 4.05 -12.57 -8.63
C ALA A 152 4.89 -13.58 -9.44
N LEU A 153 5.73 -13.07 -10.35
CA LEU A 153 6.64 -13.85 -11.19
C LEU A 153 7.94 -14.25 -10.49
N GLY A 154 8.21 -13.76 -9.26
CA GLY A 154 9.45 -14.02 -8.54
C GLY A 154 10.67 -13.32 -9.15
N LEU A 155 10.47 -12.17 -9.80
CA LEU A 155 11.55 -11.38 -10.40
C LEU A 155 12.17 -10.44 -9.35
N SER A 156 13.48 -10.21 -9.47
CA SER A 156 14.22 -9.31 -8.56
C SER A 156 14.03 -7.82 -8.86
N GLY A 157 13.41 -7.48 -10.00
CA GLY A 157 13.14 -6.11 -10.42
C GLY A 157 11.98 -6.04 -11.40
N TYR A 158 11.44 -4.84 -11.60
CA TYR A 158 10.20 -4.63 -12.35
C TYR A 158 10.38 -3.95 -13.71
N ALA A 159 11.59 -3.60 -14.12
CA ALA A 159 11.83 -2.85 -15.37
C ALA A 159 11.27 -3.54 -16.62
N LEU A 160 11.52 -4.86 -16.77
CA LEU A 160 10.96 -5.66 -17.86
C LEU A 160 9.42 -5.64 -17.85
N VAL A 161 8.84 -5.73 -16.66
CA VAL A 161 7.39 -5.76 -16.49
C VAL A 161 6.77 -4.39 -16.80
N SER A 162 7.42 -3.29 -16.42
CA SER A 162 7.00 -1.94 -16.81
C SER A 162 7.00 -1.77 -18.33
N GLU A 163 8.02 -2.26 -19.03
CA GLU A 163 8.05 -2.21 -20.51
C GLU A 163 6.91 -3.04 -21.12
N LEU A 164 6.65 -4.24 -20.59
CA LEU A 164 5.54 -5.08 -21.05
C LEU A 164 4.17 -4.44 -20.77
N LEU A 165 3.98 -3.77 -19.64
CA LEU A 165 2.73 -3.06 -19.36
C LEU A 165 2.42 -1.98 -20.39
N ASP A 166 3.45 -1.31 -20.93
CA ASP A 166 3.30 -0.23 -21.91
C ASP A 166 3.18 -0.75 -23.35
N ARG A 167 3.87 -1.86 -23.67
CA ARG A 167 4.00 -2.34 -25.07
C ARG A 167 3.17 -3.57 -25.39
N ASP A 168 3.06 -4.51 -24.45
CA ASP A 168 2.44 -5.81 -24.69
C ASP A 168 1.91 -6.43 -23.38
N ILE A 169 0.85 -5.84 -22.84
CA ILE A 169 0.19 -6.34 -21.64
C ILE A 169 -0.41 -7.75 -21.83
N VAL A 170 -0.71 -8.13 -23.08
CA VAL A 170 -1.23 -9.46 -23.42
C VAL A 170 -0.17 -10.53 -23.21
N ALA A 171 1.09 -10.26 -23.61
CA ALA A 171 2.21 -11.13 -23.32
C ALA A 171 2.44 -11.27 -21.80
N LEU A 172 2.42 -10.16 -21.05
CA LEU A 172 2.55 -10.20 -19.58
C LEU A 172 1.44 -11.03 -18.91
N GLU A 173 0.18 -10.81 -19.29
CA GLU A 173 -0.96 -11.56 -18.77
C GLU A 173 -0.84 -13.05 -19.10
N SER A 174 -0.38 -13.38 -20.30
CA SER A 174 -0.11 -14.77 -20.72
C SER A 174 0.97 -15.43 -19.86
N MET A 175 2.07 -14.72 -19.57
CA MET A 175 3.14 -15.21 -18.69
C MET A 175 2.63 -15.46 -17.26
N LEU A 176 1.82 -14.55 -16.72
CA LEU A 176 1.21 -14.68 -15.39
C LEU A 176 0.19 -15.83 -15.35
N ALA A 177 -0.59 -16.01 -16.42
CA ALA A 177 -1.52 -17.11 -16.58
C ALA A 177 -0.80 -18.47 -16.64
N SER A 178 0.23 -18.59 -17.50
CA SER A 178 1.02 -19.82 -17.63
C SER A 178 1.75 -20.18 -16.33
N SER A 179 2.07 -19.18 -15.52
CA SER A 179 2.71 -19.36 -14.20
C SER A 179 1.70 -19.64 -13.08
N GLY A 180 0.40 -19.63 -13.36
CA GLY A 180 -0.67 -19.84 -12.38
C GLY A 180 -0.78 -18.74 -11.31
N LYS A 181 -0.33 -17.51 -11.61
CA LYS A 181 -0.17 -16.43 -10.63
C LYS A 181 -1.30 -15.41 -10.61
N LEU A 182 -2.21 -15.43 -11.59
CA LEU A 182 -3.30 -14.46 -11.71
C LEU A 182 -4.21 -14.39 -10.48
N GLN A 183 -4.36 -15.49 -9.75
CA GLN A 183 -5.20 -15.54 -8.55
C GLN A 183 -4.45 -15.17 -7.25
N LYS A 184 -3.15 -14.84 -7.31
CA LYS A 184 -2.43 -14.33 -6.14
C LYS A 184 -3.06 -13.01 -5.71
N THR A 185 -3.34 -12.90 -4.41
CA THR A 185 -4.05 -11.76 -3.83
C THR A 185 -3.09 -10.78 -3.18
N TYR A 186 -3.39 -9.49 -3.35
CA TYR A 186 -2.58 -8.39 -2.85
C TYR A 186 -3.43 -7.41 -2.06
N TRP A 187 -2.78 -6.69 -1.16
CA TRP A 187 -3.36 -5.57 -0.44
C TRP A 187 -2.51 -4.33 -0.65
N VAL A 188 -3.15 -3.27 -1.13
CA VAL A 188 -2.53 -1.98 -1.44
C VAL A 188 -3.47 -0.90 -0.93
N CYS A 189 -2.98 0.01 -0.09
CA CYS A 189 -3.87 0.94 0.61
C CYS A 189 -4.70 1.80 -0.36
N ALA A 190 -4.15 2.20 -1.51
CA ALA A 190 -4.89 2.89 -2.59
C ALA A 190 -6.21 2.20 -2.98
N PHE A 191 -6.25 0.86 -2.97
CA PHE A 191 -7.40 0.04 -3.37
C PHE A 191 -8.23 -0.45 -2.18
N CYS A 192 -7.55 -0.85 -1.10
CA CYS A 192 -8.14 -1.61 0.00
C CYS A 192 -8.70 -0.72 1.12
N ILE A 193 -8.29 0.55 1.17
CA ILE A 193 -8.88 1.56 2.05
C ILE A 193 -10.04 2.26 1.33
N ALA A 194 -11.09 2.58 2.09
CA ALA A 194 -12.19 3.39 1.59
C ALA A 194 -11.74 4.84 1.43
N GLN A 195 -11.27 5.21 0.23
CA GLN A 195 -10.81 6.57 -0.07
C GLN A 195 -11.90 7.63 0.20
N HIS A 196 -13.18 7.22 0.13
CA HIS A 196 -14.33 8.04 0.47
C HIS A 196 -14.42 8.46 1.94
N SER A 197 -13.75 7.73 2.84
CA SER A 197 -13.64 8.04 4.26
C SER A 197 -12.39 8.86 4.61
N CYS A 198 -11.53 9.18 3.62
CA CYS A 198 -10.27 9.86 3.87
C CYS A 198 -10.17 11.12 3.00
N ILE A 199 -9.79 10.94 1.73
CA ILE A 199 -9.26 12.06 0.93
C ILE A 199 -10.24 12.56 -0.14
N CYS A 200 -11.37 11.89 -0.40
CA CYS A 200 -12.14 12.13 -1.62
C CYS A 200 -12.74 13.54 -1.81
N GLN A 201 -12.81 14.38 -0.78
CA GLN A 201 -13.43 15.72 -0.85
C GLN A 201 -12.41 16.86 -0.96
N THR A 202 -11.15 16.61 -0.63
CA THR A 202 -10.12 17.64 -0.54
C THR A 202 -9.00 17.35 -1.53
N ILE A 203 -8.50 18.40 -2.15
CA ILE A 203 -7.34 18.38 -3.05
C ILE A 203 -6.31 19.32 -2.44
N SER A 204 -5.08 18.87 -2.35
CA SER A 204 -3.99 19.70 -1.85
C SER A 204 -3.74 20.84 -2.83
N ALA A 205 -3.45 22.04 -2.34
CA ALA A 205 -3.24 23.18 -3.22
C ALA A 205 -2.09 22.90 -4.20
N GLY A 206 -2.37 23.00 -5.51
CA GLY A 206 -1.41 22.70 -6.57
C GLY A 206 -1.34 21.23 -7.00
N ASP A 207 -2.20 20.36 -6.47
CA ASP A 207 -2.38 18.98 -6.95
C ASP A 207 -3.21 18.98 -8.25
N LEU A 208 -2.48 19.07 -9.36
CA LEU A 208 -3.02 19.15 -10.72
C LEU A 208 -2.67 17.91 -11.51
N ASP A 209 -3.55 17.55 -12.44
CA ASP A 209 -3.26 16.55 -13.46
C ASP A 209 -2.00 16.93 -14.25
N PRO A 210 -1.02 16.03 -14.36
CA PRO A 210 0.27 16.37 -14.97
C PRO A 210 0.23 16.45 -16.50
N VAL A 211 -0.85 16.03 -17.15
CA VAL A 211 -1.01 16.03 -18.61
C VAL A 211 -1.79 17.25 -19.08
N ASP A 212 -2.90 17.58 -18.44
CA ASP A 212 -3.77 18.69 -18.86
C ASP A 212 -3.76 19.91 -17.92
N GLY A 213 -3.13 19.78 -16.74
CA GLY A 213 -3.02 20.85 -15.75
C GLY A 213 -4.31 21.17 -15.02
N THR A 214 -5.34 20.34 -15.14
CA THR A 214 -6.63 20.55 -14.47
C THR A 214 -6.59 20.07 -13.02
N GLU A 215 -7.39 20.69 -12.16
CA GLU A 215 -7.58 20.17 -10.81
C GLU A 215 -8.25 18.80 -10.86
N HIS A 216 -7.81 17.90 -10.00
CA HIS A 216 -8.45 16.59 -9.87
C HIS A 216 -9.94 16.71 -9.51
N PRO A 217 -10.77 15.70 -9.83
CA PRO A 217 -12.17 15.72 -9.43
C PRO A 217 -12.31 15.51 -7.91
N THR A 218 -13.21 16.28 -7.30
CA THR A 218 -13.65 16.05 -5.91
C THR A 218 -14.93 15.21 -5.88
N CYS A 219 -15.15 14.53 -4.76
CA CYS A 219 -16.34 13.71 -4.53
C CYS A 219 -17.30 14.44 -3.58
N ASP A 220 -18.56 14.51 -3.96
CA ASP A 220 -19.66 15.14 -3.22
C ASP A 220 -20.39 14.19 -2.25
N CYS A 221 -19.79 13.05 -1.89
CA CYS A 221 -20.50 11.97 -1.18
C CYS A 221 -20.99 12.31 0.23
N GLY A 222 -20.67 13.51 0.76
CA GLY A 222 -21.08 13.97 2.09
C GLY A 222 -20.57 13.14 3.27
N ARG A 223 -19.74 12.11 3.04
CA ARG A 223 -19.29 11.20 4.10
C ARG A 223 -18.29 11.87 5.02
N PRO A 224 -18.40 11.67 6.35
CA PRO A 224 -17.39 12.11 7.30
C PRO A 224 -16.01 11.62 6.90
N LYS A 225 -15.01 12.52 7.01
CA LYS A 225 -13.61 12.18 6.79
C LYS A 225 -12.96 11.85 8.11
N CYS A 226 -12.13 10.83 8.07
CA CYS A 226 -11.36 10.40 9.22
C CYS A 226 -9.88 10.59 8.91
N PHE A 227 -9.22 11.35 9.79
CA PHE A 227 -7.79 11.61 9.74
C PHE A 227 -7.17 11.17 11.08
N ASN A 228 -5.86 11.39 11.23
CA ASN A 228 -5.11 10.94 12.41
C ASN A 228 -5.55 11.60 13.73
N ASP A 229 -6.28 12.71 13.66
CA ASP A 229 -6.84 13.46 14.79
C ASP A 229 -8.28 13.02 15.14
N THR A 230 -8.87 12.11 14.35
CA THR A 230 -10.19 11.56 14.65
C THR A 230 -10.07 10.57 15.82
N PRO A 231 -10.94 10.65 16.85
CA PRO A 231 -10.90 9.74 17.99
C PRO A 231 -10.89 8.27 17.56
N GLU A 232 -10.06 7.44 18.19
CA GLU A 232 -9.83 6.03 17.83
C GLU A 232 -11.12 5.18 17.78
N ALA A 233 -12.16 5.59 18.51
CA ALA A 233 -13.46 4.94 18.50
C ALA A 233 -14.23 5.10 17.17
N ASP A 234 -13.90 6.15 16.40
CA ASP A 234 -14.58 6.57 15.16
C ASP A 234 -13.63 6.61 13.94
N ALA A 235 -12.31 6.54 14.16
CA ALA A 235 -11.31 6.49 13.11
C ALA A 235 -11.12 5.06 12.54
N PRO A 236 -11.22 4.84 11.22
CA PRO A 236 -10.59 3.69 10.58
C PRO A 236 -9.08 3.90 10.68
N LEU A 237 -8.47 3.35 11.73
CA LEU A 237 -7.07 3.54 12.05
C LEU A 237 -6.20 3.09 10.87
N LEU A 238 -5.72 4.10 10.15
CA LEU A 238 -5.02 3.99 8.88
C LEU A 238 -3.65 3.35 9.09
N CYS A 239 -3.38 2.30 8.30
CA CYS A 239 -2.11 1.61 8.07
C CYS A 239 -1.36 1.00 9.28
N LEU A 240 -1.16 1.71 10.39
CA LEU A 240 -0.32 1.24 11.51
C LEU A 240 -0.91 0.01 12.22
N GLY A 241 -2.24 -0.02 12.39
CA GLY A 241 -2.94 -1.16 13.00
C GLY A 241 -2.96 -2.41 12.12
N LEU A 242 -3.15 -2.21 10.81
CA LEU A 242 -3.12 -3.27 9.81
C LEU A 242 -1.76 -3.95 9.71
N LEU A 243 -0.66 -3.17 9.73
CA LEU A 243 0.70 -3.73 9.74
C LEU A 243 0.97 -4.54 11.00
N SER A 244 0.61 -4.02 12.18
CA SER A 244 0.77 -4.78 13.44
C SER A 244 -0.04 -6.09 13.45
N TYR A 245 -1.26 -6.07 12.93
CA TYR A 245 -2.09 -7.27 12.83
C TYR A 245 -1.61 -8.24 11.75
N PHE A 246 -1.17 -7.77 10.58
CA PHE A 246 -0.62 -8.66 9.56
C PHE A 246 0.69 -9.31 9.99
N LEU A 247 1.58 -8.59 10.67
CA LEU A 247 2.74 -9.22 11.31
C LEU A 247 2.28 -10.27 12.32
N SER A 248 1.23 -9.99 13.09
CA SER A 248 0.69 -10.95 14.05
C SER A 248 0.08 -12.20 13.36
N CYS A 249 -0.64 -12.04 12.25
CA CYS A 249 -1.25 -13.13 11.48
C CYS A 249 -0.24 -13.93 10.65
N GLN A 250 0.74 -13.28 10.02
CA GLN A 250 1.81 -13.97 9.28
C GLN A 250 2.68 -14.79 10.23
N LEU A 251 2.99 -14.28 11.44
CA LEU A 251 3.70 -15.03 12.47
C LEU A 251 2.90 -16.25 12.96
N LEU A 252 1.56 -16.18 13.02
CA LEU A 252 0.70 -17.33 13.33
C LEU A 252 0.64 -18.36 12.20
N SER A 253 0.77 -17.93 10.93
CA SER A 253 0.78 -18.85 9.78
C SER A 253 2.14 -19.52 9.55
N HIS A 254 3.24 -18.92 10.06
CA HIS A 254 4.61 -19.42 9.87
C HIS A 254 4.94 -20.66 10.72
N ASP A 255 4.11 -21.01 11.71
CA ASP A 255 4.24 -22.25 12.48
C ASP A 255 3.86 -23.51 11.66
N SER A 256 3.30 -23.35 10.45
CA SER A 256 2.88 -24.46 9.58
C SER A 256 3.72 -24.67 8.30
N VAL A 257 4.69 -23.80 7.98
CA VAL A 257 5.50 -23.95 6.74
C VAL A 257 6.98 -23.73 7.04
N LYS A 258 7.64 -24.81 7.47
CA LYS A 258 9.10 -24.93 7.42
C LYS A 258 9.45 -25.35 5.99
N ASP A 259 9.91 -24.40 5.19
CA ASP A 259 10.79 -24.58 4.00
C ASP A 259 10.47 -23.55 2.92
N ASN A 260 10.85 -22.29 3.15
CA ASN A 260 11.44 -21.46 2.12
C ASN A 260 12.07 -20.24 2.81
N LYS A 261 13.39 -20.27 2.95
CA LYS A 261 14.19 -19.08 3.27
C LYS A 261 14.39 -18.34 1.95
N ASP A 262 14.38 -17.01 1.99
CA ASP A 262 14.77 -16.10 0.90
C ASP A 262 13.63 -15.39 0.14
N VAL A 263 12.65 -14.83 0.86
CA VAL A 263 11.99 -13.60 0.41
C VAL A 263 11.97 -12.58 1.56
N VAL A 264 13.06 -11.82 1.68
CA VAL A 264 13.07 -10.60 2.50
C VAL A 264 12.50 -9.49 1.62
N VAL A 265 11.19 -9.23 1.73
CA VAL A 265 10.60 -8.00 1.22
C VAL A 265 11.13 -6.87 2.11
N ASN A 266 11.98 -6.03 1.54
CA ASN A 266 12.58 -4.88 2.20
C ASN A 266 11.47 -3.84 2.48
N LEU A 267 10.89 -3.88 3.69
CA LEU A 267 9.93 -2.89 4.16
C LEU A 267 10.65 -1.59 4.52
N GLN A 268 10.88 -0.72 3.53
CA GLN A 268 11.09 0.70 3.81
C GLN A 268 9.73 1.42 3.75
N LEU A 269 9.14 1.64 4.93
CA LEU A 269 8.00 2.55 5.11
C LEU A 269 8.54 3.99 5.17
N GLN A 270 8.36 4.77 4.11
CA GLN A 270 8.25 6.21 4.27
C GLN A 270 6.77 6.53 4.51
N LEU A 271 6.43 6.80 5.77
CA LEU A 271 5.25 7.56 6.15
C LEU A 271 5.42 8.98 5.58
N PHE A 272 5.03 9.19 4.33
CA PHE A 272 4.59 10.52 3.94
C PHE A 272 3.08 10.59 4.16
N LEU A 273 2.74 11.58 4.96
CA LEU A 273 1.42 11.92 5.47
C LEU A 273 0.37 11.82 4.35
N CYS A 274 -0.87 11.51 4.72
CA CYS A 274 -2.03 11.68 3.85
C CYS A 274 -2.34 13.17 3.59
N LEU A 275 -1.33 13.98 3.21
CA LEU A 275 -1.41 15.40 2.90
C LEU A 275 -0.54 15.74 1.69
#